data_AF-A0A0P8A0X9-F1
#
_entry.id   AF-A0A0P8A0X9-F1
#
_cell.length_a   1.000
_cell.length_b   1.000
_cell.length_c   1.000
_cell.angle_alpha   90.00
_cell.angle_beta   90.00
_cell.angle_gamma   90.00
#
_symmetry.space_group_name_H-M   'P 1'
#
loop_
_entity.id
_entity.type
_entity.pdbx_description
1 polymer ?
#
loop_
_entity_poly.entity_id
_entity_poly.type
_entity_poly.pdbx_seq_one_letter_code
_entity_poly.pdbx_strand_id
1 'polypeptide(L)'
;MYHDILQILNRNSAWMQWNLFLALIPLLLSFYLFNPTASSTLRWGTGFLTGMLGILSFSSITSISLALLRQGSILYLLFAGLLVSGIAGMDALCFPGRSRSTLWWFGGIVFILFLPNAPYLLTDIIHLIEDIRQTRSIWVLTLFAIPLYLIVLSLGFVAYTLSLVNLRNYLKSQHLSHWVIPGESSIHFLSAIGICLGRFERFNSWDLLTNPAQVIEQIIRYLKNPYDWIIIAISFMILAGLYYLVKFIIESVAIARRVSVIE
;
A
#
# COMPACT_ATOMS: atom_id res chain seq x y z
N MET A 1 -22.43 -23.07 -11.44
CA MET A 1 -22.51 -22.02 -10.40
C MET A 1 -21.56 -22.29 -9.24
N TYR A 2 -21.80 -23.29 -8.37
CA TYR A 2 -20.90 -23.58 -7.24
C TYR A 2 -19.47 -23.95 -7.69
N HIS A 3 -19.34 -24.82 -8.70
CA HIS A 3 -18.04 -25.20 -9.26
C HIS A 3 -17.26 -24.01 -9.82
N ASP A 4 -17.93 -23.12 -10.57
CA ASP A 4 -17.32 -21.91 -11.12
C ASP A 4 -16.86 -20.94 -10.01
N ILE A 5 -17.67 -20.79 -8.95
CA ILE A 5 -17.32 -19.98 -7.77
C ILE A 5 -16.06 -20.54 -7.09
N LEU A 6 -16.02 -21.85 -6.85
CA LEU A 6 -14.86 -22.50 -6.26
C LEU A 6 -13.62 -22.38 -7.15
N GLN A 7 -13.78 -22.44 -8.47
CA GLN A 7 -12.68 -22.28 -9.41
C GLN A 7 -12.07 -20.87 -9.33
N ILE A 8 -12.91 -19.83 -9.33
CA ILE A 8 -12.47 -18.44 -9.16
C ILE A 8 -11.76 -18.25 -7.82
N LEU A 9 -12.34 -18.77 -6.74
CA LEU A 9 -11.75 -18.67 -5.40
C LEU A 9 -10.43 -19.43 -5.32
N ASN A 10 -10.35 -20.66 -5.81
CA ASN A 10 -9.12 -21.46 -5.74
C ASN A 10 -7.98 -20.81 -6.55
N ARG A 11 -8.32 -20.14 -7.65
CA ARG A 11 -7.34 -19.45 -8.49
C ARG A 11 -6.82 -18.16 -7.88
N ASN A 12 -7.71 -17.33 -7.35
CA ASN A 12 -7.38 -15.93 -7.04
C ASN A 12 -7.32 -15.63 -5.54
N SER A 13 -7.86 -16.48 -4.67
CA SER A 13 -8.00 -16.18 -3.23
C SER A 13 -6.66 -15.89 -2.54
N ALA A 14 -5.66 -16.75 -2.71
CA ALA A 14 -4.35 -16.57 -2.09
C ALA A 14 -3.68 -15.26 -2.52
N TRP A 15 -3.78 -14.93 -3.80
CA TRP A 15 -3.20 -13.71 -4.35
C TRP A 15 -3.96 -12.45 -3.93
N MET A 16 -5.30 -12.47 -3.97
CA MET A 16 -6.13 -11.35 -3.51
C MET A 16 -5.95 -11.09 -2.01
N GLN A 17 -5.88 -12.14 -1.20
CA GLN A 17 -5.63 -12.04 0.24
C GLN A 17 -4.26 -11.45 0.52
N TRP A 18 -3.23 -11.90 -0.21
CA TRP A 18 -1.88 -11.39 -0.08
C TRP A 18 -1.78 -9.90 -0.44
N ASN A 19 -2.34 -9.51 -1.57
CA ASN A 19 -2.34 -8.11 -1.99
C ASN A 19 -3.11 -7.23 -1.01
N LEU A 20 -4.28 -7.68 -0.55
CA LEU A 20 -5.06 -6.94 0.44
C LEU A 20 -4.33 -6.83 1.78
N PHE A 21 -3.61 -7.88 2.19
CA PHE A 21 -2.74 -7.84 3.38
C PHE A 21 -1.69 -6.74 3.24
N LEU A 22 -0.96 -6.70 2.12
CA LEU A 22 0.06 -5.67 1.87
C LEU A 22 -0.54 -4.27 1.84
N ALA A 23 -1.74 -4.10 1.28
CA ALA A 23 -2.45 -2.84 1.21
C ALA A 23 -2.86 -2.29 2.59
N LEU A 24 -3.08 -3.18 3.58
CA LEU A 24 -3.47 -2.78 4.94
C LEU A 24 -2.27 -2.41 5.83
N ILE A 25 -1.05 -2.85 5.51
CA ILE A 25 0.15 -2.53 6.30
C ILE A 25 0.35 -1.00 6.44
N PRO A 26 0.33 -0.20 5.35
CA PRO A 26 0.47 1.26 5.45
C PRO A 26 -0.66 1.90 6.26
N LEU A 27 -1.89 1.39 6.14
CA LEU A 27 -3.03 1.90 6.90
C LEU A 27 -2.83 1.67 8.40
N LEU A 28 -2.45 0.46 8.79
CA LEU A 28 -2.16 0.12 10.18
C LEU A 28 -1.07 1.03 10.73
N LEU A 29 0.06 1.14 10.03
CA LEU A 29 1.17 2.00 10.42
C LEU A 29 0.75 3.47 10.53
N SER A 30 -0.11 3.97 9.64
CA SER A 30 -0.56 5.35 9.66
C SER A 30 -1.28 5.72 10.97
N PHE A 31 -1.99 4.78 11.60
CA PHE A 31 -2.64 5.04 12.88
C PHE A 31 -1.67 5.14 14.05
N TYR A 32 -0.55 4.42 14.01
CA TYR A 32 0.47 4.51 15.06
C TYR A 32 1.44 5.67 14.84
N LEU A 33 1.79 5.96 13.58
CA LEU A 33 2.79 6.97 13.24
C LEU A 33 2.21 8.39 13.16
N PHE A 34 1.00 8.52 12.61
CA PHE A 34 0.46 9.82 12.18
C PHE A 34 -0.85 10.20 12.88
N ASN A 35 -1.58 9.24 13.45
CA ASN A 35 -2.88 9.48 14.08
C ASN A 35 -2.99 8.92 15.52
N PRO A 36 -2.27 9.51 16.50
CA PRO A 36 -2.27 9.06 17.89
C PRO A 36 -3.61 9.23 18.62
N THR A 37 -4.59 9.92 18.02
CA THR A 37 -5.96 10.05 18.55
C THR A 37 -6.96 9.08 17.92
N ALA A 38 -6.53 8.25 16.96
CA ALA A 38 -7.37 7.20 16.39
C ALA A 38 -7.96 6.28 17.49
N SER A 39 -9.24 5.92 17.35
CA SER A 39 -9.92 5.09 18.33
C SER A 39 -9.26 3.72 18.46
N SER A 40 -9.29 3.17 19.68
CA SER A 40 -8.77 1.83 19.96
C SER A 40 -9.38 0.78 19.02
N THR A 41 -10.69 0.86 18.76
CA THR A 41 -11.41 -0.03 17.84
C THR A 41 -10.87 0.00 16.41
N LEU A 42 -10.51 1.18 15.87
CA LEU A 42 -9.94 1.27 14.52
C LEU A 42 -8.54 0.64 14.45
N ARG A 43 -7.70 0.87 15.46
CA ARG A 43 -6.35 0.28 15.54
C ARG A 43 -6.40 -1.23 15.68
N TRP A 44 -7.17 -1.74 16.64
CA TRP A 44 -7.31 -3.17 16.86
C TRP A 44 -8.06 -3.85 15.73
N GLY A 45 -9.07 -3.22 15.14
CA GLY A 45 -9.79 -3.76 13.99
C GLY A 45 -8.90 -3.91 12.77
N THR A 46 -8.15 -2.85 12.42
CA THR A 46 -7.18 -2.94 11.30
C THR A 46 -6.02 -3.87 11.61
N GLY A 47 -5.53 -3.90 12.85
CA GLY A 47 -4.49 -4.83 13.29
C GLY A 47 -4.94 -6.29 13.23
N PHE A 48 -6.16 -6.58 13.68
CA PHE A 48 -6.77 -7.91 13.62
C PHE A 48 -6.96 -8.37 12.17
N LEU A 49 -7.52 -7.52 11.32
CA LEU A 49 -7.71 -7.84 9.89
C LEU A 49 -6.39 -8.09 9.18
N THR A 50 -5.39 -7.23 9.42
CA THR A 50 -4.04 -7.40 8.86
C THR A 50 -3.39 -8.69 9.36
N GLY A 51 -3.49 -8.99 10.67
CA GLY A 51 -2.98 -10.22 11.26
C GLY A 51 -3.65 -11.47 10.72
N MET A 52 -4.98 -11.47 10.61
CA MET A 52 -5.76 -12.58 10.05
C MET A 52 -5.37 -12.86 8.59
N LEU A 53 -5.30 -11.82 7.74
CA LEU A 53 -4.87 -11.98 6.34
C LEU A 53 -3.41 -12.43 6.23
N GLY A 54 -2.55 -11.99 7.14
CA GLY A 54 -1.16 -12.47 7.23
C GLY A 54 -1.09 -13.97 7.55
N ILE A 55 -1.89 -14.46 8.50
CA ILE A 55 -1.97 -15.90 8.84
C ILE A 55 -2.47 -16.71 7.64
N LEU A 56 -3.51 -16.24 6.95
CA LEU A 56 -4.03 -16.91 5.76
C LEU A 56 -3.01 -16.94 4.61
N SER A 57 -2.09 -15.98 4.59
CA SER A 57 -1.01 -15.88 3.60
C SER A 57 0.33 -16.46 4.07
N PHE A 58 0.32 -17.37 5.05
CA PHE A 58 1.53 -17.91 5.67
C PHE A 58 2.51 -18.57 4.68
N SER A 59 2.01 -19.22 3.62
CA SER A 59 2.85 -19.80 2.56
C SER A 59 3.68 -18.75 1.81
N SER A 60 3.13 -17.57 1.56
CA SER A 60 3.85 -16.44 0.96
C SER A 60 4.90 -15.88 1.93
N ILE A 61 4.57 -15.76 3.22
CA ILE A 61 5.50 -15.25 4.25
C ILE A 61 6.70 -16.18 4.42
N THR A 62 6.45 -17.49 4.46
CA THR A 62 7.51 -18.50 4.60
C THR A 62 8.43 -18.52 3.39
N SER A 63 7.92 -18.42 2.17
CA SER A 63 8.74 -18.38 0.95
C SER A 63 9.68 -17.17 0.91
N ILE A 64 9.19 -15.98 1.30
CA ILE A 64 10.01 -14.77 1.42
C ILE A 64 11.08 -14.93 2.50
N SER A 65 10.70 -15.46 3.66
CA SER A 65 11.63 -15.68 4.78
C SER A 65 12.77 -16.64 4.39
N LEU A 66 12.44 -17.72 3.67
CA LEU A 66 13.40 -18.66 3.12
C LEU A 66 14.30 -18.02 2.05
N ALA A 67 13.76 -17.17 1.17
CA ALA A 67 14.53 -16.45 0.17
C ALA A 67 15.55 -15.48 0.83
N LEU A 68 15.13 -14.74 1.86
CA LEU A 68 15.98 -13.84 2.62
C LEU A 68 17.12 -14.58 3.33
N LEU A 69 16.86 -15.77 3.87
CA LEU A 69 17.88 -16.61 4.51
C LEU A 69 18.88 -17.18 3.50
N ARG A 70 18.41 -17.60 2.31
CA ARG A 70 19.26 -18.24 1.28
C ARG A 70 20.22 -17.28 0.59
N GLN A 71 19.83 -16.01 0.41
CA GLN A 71 20.61 -15.06 -0.40
C GLN A 71 21.69 -14.30 0.38
N GLY A 72 21.89 -14.60 1.68
CA GLY A 72 22.90 -13.91 2.48
C GLY A 72 22.55 -12.44 2.76
N SER A 73 21.27 -12.10 2.72
CA SER A 73 20.72 -10.73 2.81
C SER A 73 20.98 -10.00 4.14
N ILE A 74 21.63 -10.66 5.10
CA ILE A 74 21.81 -10.13 6.45
C ILE A 74 22.63 -8.84 6.46
N LEU A 75 23.60 -8.70 5.54
CA LEU A 75 24.37 -7.46 5.38
C LEU A 75 23.49 -6.30 4.88
N TYR A 76 22.56 -6.55 3.97
CA TYR A 76 21.62 -5.52 3.51
C TYR A 76 20.64 -5.11 4.61
N LEU A 77 20.16 -6.07 5.41
CA LEU A 77 19.29 -5.78 6.56
C LEU A 77 20.03 -5.00 7.65
N LEU A 78 21.29 -5.34 7.93
CA LEU A 78 22.15 -4.60 8.86
C LEU A 78 22.43 -3.19 8.34
N PHE A 79 22.76 -3.04 7.05
CA PHE A 79 22.96 -1.74 6.42
C PHE A 79 21.69 -0.89 6.46
N ALA A 80 20.53 -1.46 6.17
CA ALA A 80 19.24 -0.77 6.29
C ALA A 80 18.97 -0.33 7.74
N GLY A 81 19.26 -1.19 8.72
CA GLY A 81 19.14 -0.86 10.15
C GLY A 81 20.07 0.28 10.57
N LEU A 82 21.32 0.29 10.07
CA LEU A 82 22.28 1.38 10.29
C LEU A 82 21.80 2.68 9.64
N LEU A 83 21.26 2.63 8.42
CA LEU A 83 20.72 3.77 7.71
C LEU A 83 19.54 4.38 8.49
N VAL A 84 18.59 3.55 8.92
CA VAL A 84 17.44 3.99 9.74
C VAL A 84 17.91 4.63 11.05
N SER A 85 18.91 4.03 11.70
CA SER A 85 19.49 4.56 12.94
C SER A 85 20.24 5.87 12.69
N GLY A 86 20.92 6.01 11.55
CA GLY A 86 21.58 7.23 11.11
C GLY A 86 20.59 8.37 10.86
N ILE A 87 19.48 8.10 10.15
CA ILE A 87 18.39 9.08 9.94
C ILE A 87 17.82 9.53 11.29
N ALA A 88 17.52 8.58 12.18
CA ALA A 88 17.00 8.90 13.51
C ALA A 88 18.00 9.71 14.35
N GLY A 89 19.29 9.39 14.25
CA GLY A 89 20.37 10.15 14.89
C GLY A 89 20.48 11.58 14.33
N MET A 90 20.41 11.75 13.01
CA MET A 90 20.41 13.08 12.38
C MET A 90 19.19 13.91 12.79
N ASP A 91 18.00 13.30 12.84
CA ASP A 91 16.78 13.95 13.35
C ASP A 91 16.93 14.38 14.81
N ALA A 92 17.54 13.54 15.66
CA ALA A 92 17.86 13.87 17.05
C ALA A 92 18.85 15.04 17.19
N LEU A 93 19.82 15.14 16.29
CA LEU A 93 20.79 16.24 16.28
C LEU A 93 20.19 17.55 15.75
N CYS A 94 19.40 17.48 14.67
CA CYS A 94 18.81 18.65 14.02
C CYS A 94 17.61 19.23 14.79
N PHE A 95 16.84 18.38 15.49
CA PHE A 95 15.63 18.78 16.21
C PHE A 95 15.62 18.30 17.67
N PRO A 96 16.52 18.81 18.53
CA PRO A 96 16.57 18.45 19.94
C PRO A 96 15.22 18.68 20.63
N GLY A 97 14.68 17.64 21.29
CA GLY A 97 13.41 17.70 22.01
C GLY A 97 12.14 17.52 21.16
N ARG A 98 12.26 17.42 19.82
CA ARG A 98 11.16 17.06 18.91
C ARG A 98 11.43 15.81 18.06
N SER A 99 12.62 15.25 18.20
CA SER A 99 13.08 14.10 17.42
C SER A 99 12.24 12.85 17.64
N ARG A 100 12.12 12.06 16.59
CA ARG A 100 11.40 10.79 16.59
C ARG A 100 12.34 9.64 16.91
N SER A 101 11.78 8.58 17.49
CA SER A 101 12.55 7.37 17.80
C SER A 101 12.98 6.64 16.52
N THR A 102 14.03 5.83 16.62
CA THR A 102 14.45 4.93 15.53
C THR A 102 13.31 4.03 15.05
N LEU A 103 12.44 3.58 15.97
CA LEU A 103 11.27 2.78 15.64
C LEU A 103 10.24 3.55 14.80
N TRP A 104 10.06 4.85 15.05
CA TRP A 104 9.18 5.69 14.24
C TRP A 104 9.74 5.84 12.82
N TRP A 105 11.05 6.08 12.68
CA TRP A 105 11.70 6.17 11.36
C TRP A 105 11.68 4.84 10.60
N PHE A 106 11.90 3.73 11.29
CA PHE A 106 11.70 2.40 10.73
C PHE A 106 10.27 2.22 10.20
N GLY A 107 9.27 2.52 11.03
CA GLY A 107 7.87 2.47 10.63
C GLY A 107 7.54 3.39 9.45
N GLY A 108 8.13 4.59 9.40
CA GLY A 108 7.98 5.53 8.29
C GLY A 108 8.56 5.02 6.97
N ILE A 109 9.72 4.37 7.02
CA ILE A 109 10.33 3.75 5.83
C ILE A 109 9.48 2.56 5.35
N VAL A 110 9.04 1.69 6.26
CA VAL A 110 8.14 0.57 5.92
C VAL A 110 6.83 1.11 5.33
N PHE A 111 6.29 2.18 5.91
CA PHE A 111 5.11 2.85 5.38
C PHE A 111 5.32 3.27 3.92
N ILE A 112 6.38 4.01 3.59
CA ILE A 112 6.65 4.47 2.21
C ILE A 112 6.88 3.29 1.25
N LEU A 113 7.60 2.26 1.66
CA LEU A 113 7.91 1.10 0.79
C LEU A 113 6.68 0.26 0.47
N PHE A 114 5.75 0.12 1.42
CA PHE A 114 4.55 -0.68 1.24
C PHE A 114 3.35 0.12 0.73
N LEU A 115 3.39 1.46 0.80
CA LEU A 115 2.30 2.33 0.36
C LEU A 115 1.87 2.11 -1.10
N PRO A 116 2.78 1.89 -2.07
CA PRO A 116 2.40 1.59 -3.46
C PRO A 116 1.55 0.33 -3.63
N ASN A 117 1.60 -0.63 -2.70
CA ASN A 117 0.80 -1.86 -2.80
C ASN A 117 -0.70 -1.60 -2.63
N ALA A 118 -1.08 -0.57 -1.87
CA ALA A 118 -2.49 -0.25 -1.66
C ALA A 118 -3.21 0.20 -2.95
N PRO A 119 -2.67 1.15 -3.74
CA PRO A 119 -3.23 1.48 -5.05
C PRO A 119 -2.86 0.46 -6.14
N TYR A 120 -1.83 -0.36 -5.97
CA TYR A 120 -1.53 -1.47 -6.88
C TYR A 120 -2.70 -2.43 -7.06
N LEU A 121 -3.51 -2.63 -6.01
CA LEU A 121 -4.76 -3.40 -6.11
C LEU A 121 -5.60 -2.94 -7.29
N LEU A 122 -5.65 -1.65 -7.65
CA LEU A 122 -6.46 -1.19 -8.80
C LEU A 122 -6.09 -1.91 -10.11
N THR A 123 -4.84 -2.30 -10.27
CA THR A 123 -4.37 -3.03 -11.46
C THR A 123 -4.79 -4.50 -11.46
N ASP A 124 -5.28 -5.00 -10.32
CA ASP A 124 -5.75 -6.38 -10.14
C ASP A 124 -7.02 -6.68 -10.94
N ILE A 125 -7.67 -5.63 -11.47
CA ILE A 125 -8.78 -5.73 -12.43
C ILE A 125 -8.46 -6.61 -13.64
N ILE A 126 -7.18 -6.80 -13.98
CA ILE A 126 -6.79 -7.69 -15.08
C ILE A 126 -7.15 -9.15 -14.79
N HIS A 127 -7.13 -9.58 -13.52
CA HIS A 127 -7.57 -10.94 -13.15
C HIS A 127 -9.09 -11.09 -13.27
N LEU A 128 -9.84 -10.02 -12.97
CA LEU A 128 -11.28 -10.00 -13.27
C LEU A 128 -11.55 -10.15 -14.77
N ILE A 129 -10.79 -9.45 -15.63
CA ILE A 129 -10.90 -9.60 -17.09
C ILE A 129 -10.62 -11.04 -17.51
N GLU A 130 -9.65 -11.69 -16.88
CA GLU A 130 -9.34 -13.08 -17.17
C GLU A 130 -10.44 -14.04 -16.70
N ASP A 131 -11.00 -13.82 -15.52
CA ASP A 131 -12.13 -14.60 -15.01
C ASP A 131 -13.38 -14.40 -15.89
N ILE A 132 -13.62 -13.19 -16.42
CA ILE A 132 -14.69 -12.92 -17.39
C ILE A 132 -14.50 -13.73 -18.68
N ARG A 133 -13.25 -13.91 -19.14
CA ARG A 133 -12.95 -14.69 -20.36
C ARG A 133 -13.10 -16.19 -20.15
N GLN A 134 -12.82 -16.69 -18.95
CA GLN A 134 -12.78 -18.13 -18.66
C GLN A 134 -14.10 -18.66 -18.08
N THR A 135 -14.84 -17.84 -17.34
CA THR A 135 -16.08 -18.25 -16.66
C THR A 135 -17.25 -18.17 -17.64
N ARG A 136 -17.90 -19.30 -17.90
CA ARG A 136 -19.06 -19.35 -18.81
C ARG A 136 -20.34 -18.80 -18.20
N SER A 137 -20.47 -18.83 -16.86
CA SER A 137 -21.68 -18.41 -16.17
C SER A 137 -21.71 -16.90 -15.93
N ILE A 138 -22.57 -16.20 -16.68
CA ILE A 138 -22.83 -14.76 -16.47
C ILE A 138 -23.30 -14.46 -15.05
N TRP A 139 -24.12 -15.32 -14.45
CA TRP A 139 -24.60 -15.12 -13.08
C TRP A 139 -23.48 -15.13 -12.06
N VAL A 140 -22.51 -16.04 -12.18
CA VAL A 140 -21.33 -16.09 -11.30
C VAL A 140 -20.47 -14.85 -11.50
N LEU A 141 -20.29 -14.40 -12.75
CA LEU A 141 -19.54 -13.18 -13.01
C LEU A 141 -20.20 -11.94 -12.40
N THR A 142 -21.48 -11.72 -12.66
CA THR A 142 -22.19 -10.50 -12.27
C THR A 142 -22.53 -10.46 -10.78
N LEU A 143 -22.92 -11.57 -10.17
CA LEU A 143 -23.39 -11.60 -8.78
C LEU A 143 -22.29 -11.96 -7.77
N PHE A 144 -21.17 -12.55 -8.22
CA PHE A 144 -20.09 -12.98 -7.33
C PHE A 144 -18.74 -12.36 -7.69
N ALA A 145 -18.22 -12.60 -8.89
CA ALA A 145 -16.87 -12.16 -9.24
C ALA A 145 -16.73 -10.63 -9.24
N ILE A 146 -17.56 -9.92 -10.01
CA ILE A 146 -17.49 -8.46 -10.12
C ILE A 146 -17.64 -7.79 -8.74
N PRO A 147 -18.66 -8.11 -7.92
CA PRO A 147 -18.78 -7.54 -6.57
C PRO A 147 -17.57 -7.84 -5.67
N LEU A 148 -17.04 -9.07 -5.70
CA LEU A 148 -15.88 -9.46 -4.90
C LEU A 148 -14.65 -8.62 -5.27
N TYR A 149 -14.33 -8.49 -6.56
CA TYR A 149 -13.22 -7.66 -7.01
C TYR A 149 -13.45 -6.20 -6.63
N LEU A 150 -14.63 -5.64 -6.91
CA LEU A 150 -14.95 -4.24 -6.55
C LEU A 150 -14.76 -3.97 -5.05
N ILE A 151 -15.16 -4.89 -4.17
CA ILE A 151 -14.95 -4.78 -2.73
C ILE A 151 -13.45 -4.74 -2.41
N VAL A 152 -12.66 -5.69 -2.91
CA VAL A 152 -11.22 -5.75 -2.61
C VAL A 152 -10.48 -4.53 -3.15
N LEU A 153 -10.75 -4.14 -4.40
CA LEU A 153 -10.19 -2.94 -5.04
C LEU A 153 -10.52 -1.68 -4.23
N SER A 154 -11.79 -1.54 -3.82
CA SER A 154 -12.25 -0.39 -3.03
C SER A 154 -11.61 -0.36 -1.64
N LEU A 155 -11.49 -1.52 -0.98
CA LEU A 155 -10.85 -1.61 0.33
C LEU A 155 -9.38 -1.20 0.27
N GLY A 156 -8.63 -1.68 -0.72
CA GLY A 156 -7.23 -1.28 -0.93
C GLY A 156 -7.09 0.23 -1.17
N PHE A 157 -7.96 0.79 -2.01
CA PHE A 157 -7.90 2.20 -2.34
C PHE A 157 -8.36 3.13 -1.20
N VAL A 158 -9.35 2.71 -0.42
CA VAL A 158 -9.76 3.41 0.81
C VAL A 158 -8.63 3.35 1.84
N ALA A 159 -7.96 2.20 1.99
CA ALA A 159 -6.79 2.07 2.86
C ALA A 159 -5.65 3.03 2.44
N TYR A 160 -5.37 3.14 1.14
CA TYR A 160 -4.43 4.12 0.59
C TYR A 160 -4.82 5.56 0.95
N THR A 161 -6.09 5.92 0.70
CA THR A 161 -6.59 7.28 0.92
C THR A 161 -6.54 7.67 2.40
N LEU A 162 -7.01 6.79 3.30
CA LEU A 162 -6.99 7.03 4.75
C LEU A 162 -5.55 7.15 5.28
N SER A 163 -4.63 6.35 4.76
CA SER A 163 -3.20 6.43 5.08
C SER A 163 -2.63 7.81 4.78
N LEU A 164 -2.94 8.34 3.59
CA LEU A 164 -2.50 9.67 3.16
C LEU A 164 -3.19 10.81 3.92
N VAL A 165 -4.48 10.66 4.24
CA VAL A 165 -5.21 11.65 5.07
C VAL A 165 -4.59 11.73 6.47
N ASN A 166 -4.24 10.60 7.08
CA ASN A 166 -3.53 10.56 8.36
C ASN A 166 -2.18 11.28 8.26
N LEU A 167 -1.38 10.99 7.22
CA LEU A 167 -0.10 11.67 6.98
C LEU A 167 -0.28 13.19 6.79
N ARG A 168 -1.25 13.62 5.97
CA ARG A 168 -1.59 15.04 5.78
C ARG A 168 -1.90 15.73 7.10
N ASN A 169 -2.74 15.12 7.92
CA ASN A 169 -3.16 15.69 9.20
C ASN A 169 -1.97 15.77 10.18
N TYR A 170 -1.11 14.75 10.17
CA TYR A 170 0.15 14.78 10.91
C TYR A 170 1.05 15.93 10.47
N LEU A 171 1.32 16.09 9.16
CA LEU A 171 2.13 17.19 8.64
C LEU A 171 1.56 18.56 9.04
N LYS A 172 0.23 18.74 8.97
CA LYS A 172 -0.43 19.97 9.45
C LYS A 172 -0.21 20.20 10.95
N SER A 173 -0.35 19.17 11.79
CA SER A 173 -0.11 19.26 13.23
C SER A 173 1.34 19.63 13.58
N GLN A 174 2.29 19.21 12.75
CA GLN A 174 3.72 19.51 12.91
C GLN A 174 4.12 20.85 12.29
N HIS A 175 3.15 21.68 11.87
CA HIS A 175 3.39 22.98 11.22
C HIS A 175 4.10 22.87 9.86
N LEU A 176 4.04 21.69 9.23
CA LEU A 176 4.61 21.38 7.91
C LEU A 176 3.52 21.38 6.83
N SER A 177 2.53 22.27 6.94
CA SER A 177 1.39 22.35 6.01
C SER A 177 1.82 22.63 4.56
N HIS A 178 2.93 23.36 4.38
CA HIS A 178 3.51 23.63 3.06
C HIS A 178 4.08 22.37 2.37
N TRP A 179 4.44 21.33 3.14
CA TRP A 179 4.91 20.05 2.61
C TRP A 179 3.78 19.09 2.24
N VAL A 180 2.52 19.41 2.54
CA VAL A 180 1.38 18.51 2.26
C VAL A 180 1.25 18.25 0.76
N ILE A 181 1.20 19.30 -0.07
CA ILE A 181 1.00 19.16 -1.52
C ILE A 181 2.22 18.50 -2.19
N PRO A 182 3.47 18.93 -1.92
CA PRO A 182 4.65 18.26 -2.45
C PRO A 182 4.76 16.80 -1.98
N GLY A 183 4.45 16.53 -0.71
CA GLY A 183 4.51 15.19 -0.13
C GLY A 183 3.51 14.23 -0.76
N GLU A 184 2.25 14.63 -0.90
CA GLU A 184 1.23 13.82 -1.58
C GLU A 184 1.59 13.58 -3.04
N SER A 185 1.98 14.63 -3.77
CA SER A 185 2.40 14.51 -5.17
C SER A 185 3.58 13.54 -5.32
N SER A 186 4.57 13.63 -4.42
CA SER A 186 5.72 12.72 -4.42
C SER A 186 5.29 11.28 -4.14
N ILE A 187 4.38 11.07 -3.19
CA ILE A 187 3.85 9.74 -2.88
C ILE A 187 3.05 9.15 -4.04
N HIS A 188 2.20 9.94 -4.70
CA HIS A 188 1.47 9.50 -5.89
C HIS A 188 2.44 9.10 -7.00
N PHE A 189 3.49 9.89 -7.21
CA PHE A 189 4.51 9.62 -8.22
C PHE A 189 5.32 8.35 -7.91
N LEU A 190 5.79 8.20 -6.67
CA LEU A 190 6.47 6.98 -6.21
C LEU A 190 5.56 5.75 -6.29
N SER A 191 4.27 5.92 -5.98
CA SER A 191 3.28 4.85 -6.09
C SER A 191 3.03 4.47 -7.54
N ALA A 192 2.96 5.43 -8.47
CA ALA A 192 2.83 5.16 -9.89
C ALA A 192 4.04 4.37 -10.43
N ILE A 193 5.26 4.74 -10.02
CA ILE A 193 6.48 3.96 -10.33
C ILE A 193 6.37 2.56 -9.74
N GLY A 194 6.03 2.43 -8.45
CA GLY A 194 5.89 1.15 -7.77
C GLY A 194 4.88 0.23 -8.45
N ILE A 195 3.76 0.78 -8.91
CA ILE A 195 2.74 0.04 -9.68
C ILE A 195 3.31 -0.49 -10.99
N CYS A 196 4.03 0.35 -11.73
CA CYS A 196 4.64 -0.03 -13.00
C CYS A 196 5.68 -1.15 -12.80
N LEU A 197 6.57 -1.00 -11.82
CA LEU A 197 7.58 -2.00 -11.50
C LEU A 197 6.95 -3.33 -11.07
N GLY A 198 5.92 -3.29 -10.24
CA GLY A 198 5.23 -4.51 -9.81
C GLY A 198 4.47 -5.20 -10.92
N ARG A 199 3.87 -4.42 -11.84
CA ARG A 199 3.01 -5.00 -12.88
C ARG A 199 3.79 -5.52 -14.08
N PHE A 200 4.76 -4.76 -14.57
CA PHE A 200 5.46 -5.10 -15.81
C PHE A 200 6.71 -5.93 -15.56
N GLU A 201 7.41 -5.68 -14.46
CA GLU A 201 8.67 -6.37 -14.12
C GLU A 201 8.48 -7.44 -13.03
N ARG A 202 7.25 -7.63 -12.54
CA ARG A 202 6.87 -8.60 -11.47
C ARG A 202 7.63 -8.42 -10.15
N PHE A 203 8.15 -7.22 -9.90
CA PHE A 203 8.83 -6.92 -8.64
C PHE A 203 7.85 -6.71 -7.50
N ASN A 204 8.14 -7.32 -6.37
CA ASN A 204 7.42 -7.08 -5.14
C ASN A 204 8.21 -6.15 -4.24
N SER A 205 7.53 -5.49 -3.29
CA SER A 205 8.18 -4.59 -2.33
C SER A 205 9.28 -5.27 -1.50
N TRP A 206 9.26 -6.61 -1.36
CA TRP A 206 10.31 -7.36 -0.66
C TRP A 206 11.52 -7.70 -1.53
N ASP A 207 11.46 -7.53 -2.85
CA ASP A 207 12.61 -7.78 -3.72
C ASP A 207 13.71 -6.72 -3.53
N LEU A 208 13.36 -5.53 -3.03
CA LEU A 208 14.33 -4.55 -2.53
C LEU A 208 15.19 -5.10 -1.37
N LEU A 209 14.65 -6.04 -0.59
CA LEU A 209 15.34 -6.61 0.57
C LEU A 209 16.17 -7.84 0.20
N THR A 210 15.74 -8.59 -0.82
CA THR A 210 16.42 -9.81 -1.27
C THR A 210 17.52 -9.49 -2.28
N ASN A 211 17.23 -8.68 -3.31
CA ASN A 211 18.17 -8.34 -4.39
C ASN A 211 18.13 -6.85 -4.79
N PRO A 212 18.57 -5.93 -3.92
CA PRO A 212 18.49 -4.48 -4.18
C PRO A 212 19.22 -4.05 -5.46
N ALA A 213 20.37 -4.65 -5.78
CA ALA A 213 21.15 -4.29 -6.96
C ALA A 213 20.40 -4.56 -8.27
N GLN A 214 19.72 -5.72 -8.36
CA GLN A 214 18.93 -6.09 -9.52
C GLN A 214 17.72 -5.15 -9.70
N VAL A 215 17.04 -4.83 -8.59
CA VAL A 215 15.92 -3.87 -8.60
C VAL A 215 16.38 -2.52 -9.14
N ILE A 216 17.52 -1.99 -8.67
CA ILE A 216 18.04 -0.69 -9.11
C ILE A 216 18.40 -0.72 -10.60
N GLU A 217 19.08 -1.76 -11.08
CA GLU A 217 19.44 -1.88 -12.49
C GLU A 217 18.20 -1.86 -13.40
N GLN A 218 17.15 -2.55 -12.98
CA GLN A 218 15.92 -2.65 -13.74
C GLN A 218 15.11 -1.36 -13.71
N ILE A 219 15.07 -0.65 -12.57
CA ILE A 219 14.51 0.72 -12.49
C ILE A 219 15.22 1.64 -13.48
N ILE A 220 16.55 1.62 -13.51
CA ILE A 220 17.33 2.46 -14.43
C ILE A 220 17.01 2.10 -15.89
N ARG A 221 16.86 0.81 -16.20
CA ARG A 221 16.52 0.35 -17.54
C ARG A 221 15.11 0.78 -17.96
N TYR A 222 14.14 0.65 -17.06
CA TYR A 222 12.75 1.06 -17.25
C TYR A 222 12.65 2.57 -17.50
N LEU A 223 13.32 3.38 -16.66
CA LEU A 223 13.31 4.84 -16.80
C LEU A 223 14.05 5.36 -18.04
N LYS A 224 14.83 4.54 -18.75
CA LYS A 224 15.47 4.92 -20.02
C LYS A 224 14.52 4.88 -21.22
N ASN A 225 13.41 4.15 -21.11
CA ASN A 225 12.47 4.01 -22.21
C ASN A 225 11.40 5.14 -22.14
N PRO A 226 11.24 5.96 -23.19
CA PRO A 226 10.28 7.08 -23.17
C PRO A 226 8.82 6.63 -23.05
N TYR A 227 8.46 5.43 -23.52
CA TYR A 227 7.09 4.92 -23.40
C TYR A 227 6.69 4.65 -21.94
N ASP A 228 7.65 4.27 -21.11
CA ASP A 228 7.42 3.92 -19.72
C ASP A 228 7.08 5.17 -18.88
N TRP A 229 7.61 6.34 -19.26
CA TRP A 229 7.24 7.63 -18.68
C TRP A 229 5.78 8.01 -18.95
N ILE A 230 5.24 7.66 -20.12
CA ILE A 230 3.82 7.90 -20.45
C ILE A 230 2.94 7.07 -19.53
N ILE A 231 3.29 5.79 -19.31
CA ILE A 231 2.55 4.91 -18.42
C ILE A 231 2.60 5.45 -16.98
N ILE A 232 3.77 5.84 -16.48
CA ILE A 232 3.93 6.45 -15.14
C ILE A 232 3.07 7.71 -15.03
N ALA A 233 3.06 8.58 -16.04
CA ALA A 233 2.28 9.81 -16.04
C ALA A 233 0.77 9.54 -15.99
N ILE A 234 0.28 8.59 -16.80
CA ILE A 234 -1.14 8.18 -16.78
C ILE A 234 -1.50 7.58 -15.43
N SER A 235 -0.70 6.65 -14.91
CA SER A 235 -0.89 6.04 -13.59
C SER A 235 -0.92 7.09 -12.48
N PHE A 236 -0.02 8.08 -12.53
CA PHE A 236 0.00 9.21 -11.61
C PHE A 236 -1.29 10.02 -11.66
N MET A 237 -1.75 10.41 -12.85
CA MET A 237 -2.98 11.19 -13.02
C MET A 237 -4.22 10.44 -12.51
N ILE A 238 -4.35 9.16 -12.86
CA ILE A 238 -5.45 8.31 -12.39
C ILE A 238 -5.41 8.19 -10.86
N LEU A 239 -4.23 7.90 -10.30
CA LEU A 239 -4.06 7.71 -8.87
C LEU A 239 -4.37 8.99 -8.09
N ALA A 240 -3.85 10.13 -8.52
CA ALA A 240 -4.11 11.42 -7.91
C ALA A 240 -5.60 11.79 -8.01
N GLY A 241 -6.20 11.64 -9.21
CA GLY A 241 -7.61 11.95 -9.44
C GLY A 241 -8.55 11.10 -8.56
N LEU A 242 -8.34 9.79 -8.54
CA LEU A 242 -9.12 8.87 -7.68
C LEU A 242 -8.91 9.19 -6.20
N TYR A 243 -7.70 9.53 -5.77
CA TYR A 243 -7.42 9.90 -4.39
C TYR A 243 -8.23 11.13 -3.97
N TYR A 244 -8.23 12.19 -4.77
CA TYR A 244 -9.00 13.40 -4.48
C TYR A 244 -10.51 13.12 -4.45
N LEU A 245 -11.01 12.28 -5.34
CA LEU A 245 -12.41 11.85 -5.35
C LEU A 245 -12.80 11.11 -4.05
N VAL A 246 -12.05 10.07 -3.70
CA VAL A 246 -12.35 9.25 -2.51
C VAL A 246 -12.16 10.04 -1.23
N LYS A 247 -11.13 10.88 -1.16
CA LYS A 247 -10.94 11.80 -0.05
C LYS A 247 -12.13 12.74 0.12
N PHE A 248 -12.60 13.35 -0.97
CA PHE A 248 -13.77 14.23 -0.94
C PHE A 248 -15.02 13.50 -0.38
N ILE A 249 -15.25 12.26 -0.81
CA ILE A 249 -16.35 11.43 -0.30
C ILE A 249 -16.19 11.18 1.22
N ILE A 250 -15.01 10.77 1.67
CA ILE A 250 -14.73 10.48 3.09
C ILE A 250 -14.96 11.73 3.95
N GLU A 251 -14.44 12.88 3.53
CA GLU A 251 -14.60 14.15 4.24
C GLU A 251 -16.07 14.59 4.27
N SER A 252 -16.81 14.43 3.17
CA SER A 252 -18.23 14.76 3.09
C SER A 252 -19.08 13.91 4.04
N VAL A 253 -18.83 12.60 4.11
CA VAL A 253 -19.51 11.69 5.04
C VAL A 253 -19.19 12.03 6.50
N ALA A 254 -17.94 12.40 6.78
CA ALA A 254 -17.53 12.81 8.13
C ALA A 254 -18.22 14.12 8.57
N ILE A 255 -18.40 15.08 7.65
CA ILE A 255 -19.15 16.31 7.92
C ILE A 255 -20.62 16.00 8.18
N ALA A 256 -21.26 15.20 7.33
CA ALA A 256 -22.68 14.83 7.49
C ALA A 256 -22.97 14.17 8.85
N ARG A 257 -22.08 13.26 9.31
CA ARG A 257 -22.21 12.62 10.63
C ARG A 257 -22.07 13.59 11.81
N ARG A 258 -21.30 14.66 11.66
CA ARG A 258 -21.15 15.65 12.73
C ARG A 258 -22.40 16.52 12.86
N VAL A 259 -23.04 16.85 11.75
CA VAL A 259 -24.30 17.61 11.74
C VAL A 259 -25.42 16.80 12.39
N SER A 260 -25.57 15.52 12.05
CA SER A 260 -26.64 14.66 12.59
C SER A 260 -26.52 14.31 14.07
N VAL A 261 -25.41 14.66 14.74
CA VAL A 261 -25.20 14.43 16.18
C VAL A 261 -25.53 15.68 17.01
N ILE A 262 -25.67 16.83 16.34
CA ILE A 262 -25.98 18.13 16.97
C ILE A 262 -27.50 18.40 16.98
N GLU A 263 -28.26 17.74 16.10
CA GLU A 263 -29.73 17.70 16.07
C GLU A 263 -30.29 16.61 17.00
#